data_AF-A0A9D7GN80-F1
#
_entry.id   AF-A0A9D7GN80-F1
#
_cell.length_a   1.000
_cell.length_b   1.000
_cell.length_c   1.000
_cell.angle_alpha   90.00
_cell.angle_beta   90.00
_cell.angle_gamma   90.00
#
_symmetry.space_group_name_H-M   'P 1'
#
loop_
_entity.id
_entity.type
_entity.pdbx_description
1 polymer ?
#
loop_
_entity_poly.entity_id
_entity_poly.type
_entity_poly.pdbx_seq_one_letter_code
_entity_poly.pdbx_strand_id
1 'polypeptide(L)'
;MNRVSVFTLFLLLHMHAVGQRTMGEFSNLPEFIQSTSTNRDYIDTVMALSFVPLNEGGMGCATGVYAAPNTGYVTGNNNYGDLQKAQFYSLHQMGYTAPGILQGIQVFTAVKTAFSGFSQVVVQLYDVDTGGFRPGNVLAVSNPVAINDIDATGLGTTFFFPGSVEVGDSFFVSVVLPSNTGDTLALLSSIKDCSGINGWSWEQWSNGTWHTLEDSWIADIDLAIFPILDLPFNVGVDETTFTWREASVFPNPASGTASLHYQLKKPCIINFTIFNAQGIKVQELAINRQQAGNYTELLDLKLLSAGYYVLLISSGTERQSFPLLVN
;
A
#
# COMPACT_ATOMS: atom_id res chain seq x y z
N MET A 1 4.60 47.28 56.48
CA MET A 1 4.39 47.39 55.01
C MET A 1 5.11 46.23 54.34
N ASN A 2 4.42 45.11 54.14
CA ASN A 2 4.97 43.95 53.43
C ASN A 2 4.72 44.15 51.94
N ARG A 3 5.79 44.22 51.13
CA ARG A 3 5.71 44.25 49.68
C ARG A 3 5.61 42.82 49.16
N VAL A 4 4.44 42.48 48.62
CA VAL A 4 4.21 41.27 47.84
C VAL A 4 4.86 41.47 46.47
N SER A 5 5.80 40.61 46.10
CA SER A 5 6.36 40.56 44.75
C SER A 5 5.46 39.67 43.89
N VAL A 6 4.85 40.25 42.86
CA VAL A 6 4.10 39.52 41.84
C VAL A 6 5.11 38.96 40.85
N PHE A 7 5.29 37.64 40.86
CA PHE A 7 6.02 36.92 39.81
C PHE A 7 5.11 36.76 38.60
N THR A 8 5.34 37.54 37.55
CA THR A 8 4.71 37.34 36.24
C THR A 8 5.44 36.19 35.56
N LEU A 9 4.78 35.04 35.48
CA LEU A 9 5.23 33.87 34.73
C LEU A 9 5.09 34.17 33.24
N PHE A 10 6.19 34.50 32.56
CA PHE A 10 6.23 34.52 31.09
C PHE A 10 6.25 33.08 30.59
N LEU A 11 5.11 32.63 30.08
CA LEU A 11 5.01 31.39 29.31
C LEU A 11 5.74 31.61 27.97
N LEU A 12 6.96 31.10 27.86
CA LEU A 12 7.69 31.00 26.59
C LEU A 12 6.98 29.98 25.69
N LEU A 13 6.05 30.45 24.85
CA LEU A 13 5.70 29.72 23.64
C LEU A 13 6.97 29.64 22.77
N HIS A 14 7.51 28.43 22.63
CA HIS A 14 8.53 28.13 21.63
C HIS A 14 7.88 28.17 20.24
N MET A 15 7.72 29.35 19.67
CA MET A 15 7.57 29.46 18.22
C MET A 15 8.91 29.12 17.60
N HIS A 16 9.04 27.90 17.08
CA HIS A 16 10.10 27.59 16.12
C HIS A 16 9.78 28.41 14.87
N ALA A 17 10.48 29.53 14.70
CA ALA A 17 10.47 30.25 13.45
C ALA A 17 11.19 29.37 12.41
N VAL A 18 10.43 28.56 11.68
CA VAL A 18 10.94 27.83 10.51
C VAL A 18 11.34 28.89 9.49
N GLY A 19 12.58 28.82 8.99
CA GLY A 19 13.10 29.73 7.99
C GLY A 19 12.45 29.47 6.63
N GLN A 20 11.20 29.90 6.48
CA GLN A 20 10.38 29.74 5.29
C GLN A 20 11.09 30.32 4.05
N ARG A 21 11.30 29.48 3.04
CA ARG A 21 11.95 29.80 1.76
C ARG A 21 10.89 30.14 0.70
N THR A 22 11.30 30.76 -0.39
CA THR A 22 10.41 31.12 -1.51
C THR A 22 10.74 30.24 -2.71
N MET A 23 9.74 29.66 -3.36
CA MET A 23 9.95 28.89 -4.60
C MET A 23 10.02 29.80 -5.83
N GLY A 24 10.78 29.38 -6.84
CA GLY A 24 10.80 29.98 -8.18
C GLY A 24 9.71 29.43 -9.10
N GLU A 25 9.88 29.63 -10.40
CA GLU A 25 8.93 29.16 -11.42
C GLU A 25 8.87 27.63 -11.50
N PHE A 26 7.67 27.12 -11.80
CA PHE A 26 7.45 25.71 -12.10
C PHE A 26 7.74 25.43 -13.58
N SER A 27 8.62 24.48 -13.84
CA SER A 27 8.88 23.96 -15.19
C SER A 27 8.13 22.64 -15.38
N ASN A 28 7.06 22.68 -16.18
CA ASN A 28 6.23 21.50 -16.47
C ASN A 28 6.98 20.50 -17.37
N LEU A 29 6.86 19.21 -17.07
CA LEU A 29 7.48 18.08 -17.78
C LEU A 29 6.41 17.04 -18.16
N PRO A 30 5.61 17.32 -19.21
CA PRO A 30 4.37 16.60 -19.50
C PRO A 30 4.52 15.18 -20.07
N GLU A 31 5.72 14.73 -20.45
CA GLU A 31 5.93 13.44 -21.14
C GLU A 31 6.18 12.25 -20.19
N PHE A 32 5.81 12.38 -18.93
CA PHE A 32 6.04 11.34 -17.94
C PHE A 32 5.00 10.20 -18.05
N ILE A 33 5.23 9.28 -18.98
CA ILE A 33 4.39 8.09 -19.15
C ILE A 33 4.71 7.09 -18.04
N GLN A 34 3.89 7.05 -16.99
CA GLN A 34 3.69 5.80 -16.25
C GLN A 34 2.37 5.18 -16.69
N SER A 35 2.48 4.23 -17.62
CA SER A 35 1.46 3.19 -17.81
C SER A 35 1.62 2.22 -16.63
N THR A 36 0.92 2.48 -15.54
CA THR A 36 0.86 1.57 -14.41
C THR A 36 -0.61 1.46 -14.05
N SER A 37 -1.23 0.35 -14.47
CA SER A 37 -2.63 0.12 -14.14
C SER A 37 -2.82 0.20 -12.64
N THR A 38 -3.91 0.78 -12.17
CA THR A 38 -4.29 0.75 -10.75
C THR A 38 -4.73 -0.64 -10.26
N ASN A 39 -4.61 -1.68 -11.09
CA ASN A 39 -4.73 -3.04 -10.61
C ASN A 39 -3.52 -3.37 -9.75
N ARG A 40 -3.80 -3.61 -8.47
CA ARG A 40 -2.81 -4.07 -7.51
C ARG A 40 -2.42 -5.50 -7.86
N ASP A 41 -1.14 -5.70 -8.16
CA ASP A 41 -0.54 -7.01 -8.37
C ASP A 41 0.30 -7.44 -7.16
N TYR A 42 0.72 -8.70 -7.12
CA TYR A 42 1.61 -9.27 -6.09
C TYR A 42 2.92 -8.47 -5.95
N ILE A 43 3.41 -7.92 -7.06
CA ILE A 43 4.43 -6.87 -7.06
C ILE A 43 3.76 -5.59 -7.53
N ASP A 44 3.72 -4.59 -6.66
CA ASP A 44 3.05 -3.31 -6.93
C ASP A 44 4.02 -2.14 -6.79
N THR A 45 3.85 -1.13 -7.64
CA THR A 45 4.58 0.14 -7.53
C THR A 45 3.71 1.12 -6.77
N VAL A 46 4.07 1.37 -5.51
CA VAL A 46 3.32 2.23 -4.60
C VAL A 46 3.58 3.69 -4.96
N MET A 47 2.64 4.31 -5.68
CA MET A 47 2.73 5.70 -6.12
C MET A 47 1.81 6.62 -5.33
N ALA A 48 2.23 7.87 -5.12
CA ALA A 48 1.32 8.89 -4.63
C ALA A 48 0.24 9.19 -5.70
N LEU A 49 -1.01 9.42 -5.27
CA LEU A 49 -2.16 9.64 -6.17
C LEU A 49 -1.99 10.84 -7.11
N SER A 50 -1.14 11.79 -6.75
CA SER A 50 -0.76 12.95 -7.57
C SER A 50 -0.10 12.54 -8.90
N PHE A 51 0.58 11.40 -8.94
CA PHE A 51 1.23 10.85 -10.15
C PHE A 51 0.34 9.89 -10.93
N VAL A 52 -0.85 9.57 -10.42
CA VAL A 52 -1.79 8.67 -11.11
C VAL A 52 -2.71 9.50 -12.02
N PRO A 53 -2.91 9.11 -13.30
CA PRO A 53 -3.82 9.80 -14.20
C PRO A 53 -5.28 9.81 -13.72
N LEU A 54 -6.04 10.86 -14.06
CA LEU A 54 -7.47 10.99 -13.70
C LEU A 54 -8.31 9.81 -14.21
N ASN A 55 -8.02 9.30 -15.41
CA ASN A 55 -8.72 8.16 -16.02
C ASN A 55 -8.43 6.82 -15.31
N GLU A 56 -7.47 6.80 -14.39
CA GLU A 56 -7.09 5.61 -13.61
C GLU A 56 -7.48 5.75 -12.13
N GLY A 57 -8.12 6.86 -11.74
CA GLY A 57 -8.56 7.13 -10.38
C GLY A 57 -7.59 7.98 -9.55
N GLY A 58 -6.56 8.55 -10.19
CA GLY A 58 -5.64 9.48 -9.57
C GLY A 58 -6.08 10.95 -9.67
N MET A 59 -5.14 11.87 -9.47
CA MET A 59 -5.41 13.31 -9.49
C MET A 59 -5.07 13.99 -10.84
N GLY A 60 -4.30 13.32 -11.70
CA GLY A 60 -3.82 13.90 -12.97
C GLY A 60 -3.08 15.22 -12.81
N CYS A 61 -2.24 15.31 -11.77
CA CYS A 61 -1.44 16.52 -11.53
C CYS A 61 -0.45 16.75 -12.67
N ALA A 62 -0.16 18.02 -12.96
CA ALA A 62 1.02 18.34 -13.74
C ALA A 62 2.27 17.96 -12.92
N THR A 63 3.32 17.50 -13.61
CA THR A 63 4.58 17.09 -13.01
C THR A 63 5.72 17.95 -13.53
N GLY A 64 6.76 18.15 -12.72
CA GLY A 64 7.82 19.07 -13.06
C GLY A 64 8.80 19.33 -11.93
N VAL A 65 9.44 20.49 -11.98
CA VAL A 65 10.37 20.96 -10.94
C VAL A 65 10.20 22.45 -10.67
N TYR A 66 10.45 22.84 -9.42
CA TYR A 66 10.56 24.23 -9.00
C TYR A 66 12.03 24.64 -8.88
N ALA A 67 12.37 25.81 -9.45
CA ALA A 67 13.66 26.43 -9.19
C ALA A 67 13.76 26.89 -7.72
N ALA A 68 14.92 26.72 -7.11
CA ALA A 68 15.25 27.36 -5.83
C ALA A 68 15.78 28.79 -6.07
N PRO A 69 15.64 29.72 -5.11
CA PRO A 69 16.20 31.06 -5.21
C PRO A 69 17.70 31.03 -5.49
N ASN A 70 18.14 31.90 -6.39
CA ASN A 70 19.52 32.04 -6.87
C ASN A 70 20.03 30.86 -7.71
N THR A 71 20.08 29.65 -7.16
CA THR A 71 20.57 28.47 -7.89
C THR A 71 20.06 27.15 -7.32
N GLY A 72 19.79 26.21 -8.23
CA GLY A 72 19.35 24.85 -7.95
C GLY A 72 17.83 24.68 -7.91
N TYR A 73 17.37 23.65 -7.20
CA TYR A 73 15.99 23.16 -7.26
C TYR A 73 15.42 22.90 -5.87
N VAL A 74 14.12 23.12 -5.70
CA VAL A 74 13.40 22.84 -4.44
C VAL A 74 13.50 21.36 -4.08
N THR A 75 13.33 20.48 -5.07
CA THR A 75 13.33 19.01 -4.94
C THR A 75 14.67 18.39 -5.33
N GLY A 76 15.76 19.14 -5.22
CA GLY A 76 17.09 18.71 -5.63
C GLY A 76 18.22 19.42 -4.91
N ASN A 77 19.43 19.37 -5.47
CA ASN A 77 20.54 20.20 -5.04
C ASN A 77 20.18 21.68 -5.16
N ASN A 78 20.56 22.46 -4.16
CA ASN A 78 20.36 23.90 -4.12
C ASN A 78 21.44 24.61 -3.31
N ASN A 79 21.38 25.94 -3.30
CA ASN A 79 22.30 26.81 -2.57
C ASN A 79 22.21 26.70 -1.04
N TYR A 80 21.22 26.01 -0.48
CA TYR A 80 21.08 25.77 0.96
C TYR A 80 21.86 24.54 1.43
N GLY A 81 22.36 23.73 0.49
CA GLY A 81 23.14 22.53 0.79
C GLY A 81 22.30 21.40 1.39
N ASP A 82 21.01 21.34 1.03
CA ASP A 82 20.15 20.23 1.46
C ASP A 82 20.79 18.89 1.05
N LEU A 83 20.70 17.91 1.95
CA LEU A 83 21.41 16.64 1.86
C LEU A 83 20.59 15.58 1.13
N GLN A 84 19.28 15.54 1.40
CA GLN A 84 18.39 14.50 0.89
C GLN A 84 16.97 15.03 0.72
N LYS A 85 16.20 14.38 -0.16
CA LYS A 85 14.76 14.62 -0.34
C LYS A 85 14.03 13.30 -0.11
N ALA A 86 12.91 13.33 0.62
CA ALA A 86 12.22 12.12 1.05
C ALA A 86 10.70 12.21 0.87
N GLN A 87 10.08 11.06 0.60
CA GLN A 87 8.63 10.87 0.53
C GLN A 87 8.21 9.91 1.64
N PHE A 88 7.12 10.25 2.33
CA PHE A 88 6.44 9.38 3.28
C PHE A 88 5.44 8.45 2.59
N TYR A 89 5.31 7.24 3.14
CA TYR A 89 4.33 6.25 2.73
C TYR A 89 3.62 5.68 3.95
N SER A 90 2.28 5.60 3.89
CA SER A 90 1.45 4.76 4.78
C SER A 90 0.61 3.81 3.94
N LEU A 91 0.98 2.53 3.98
CA LEU A 91 0.34 1.45 3.23
C LEU A 91 -1.15 1.38 3.52
N HIS A 92 -1.56 1.41 4.79
CA HIS A 92 -2.97 1.42 5.18
C HIS A 92 -3.74 2.61 4.63
N GLN A 93 -3.20 3.83 4.71
CA GLN A 93 -3.87 5.02 4.17
C GLN A 93 -3.96 4.99 2.64
N MET A 94 -3.03 4.29 1.99
CA MET A 94 -3.06 4.00 0.55
C MET A 94 -3.91 2.76 0.22
N GLY A 95 -4.57 2.17 1.22
CA GLY A 95 -5.54 1.08 1.09
C GLY A 95 -4.95 -0.32 1.08
N TYR A 96 -3.65 -0.50 1.30
CA TYR A 96 -3.04 -1.81 1.48
C TYR A 96 -3.36 -2.38 2.87
N THR A 97 -3.46 -3.70 2.98
CA THR A 97 -3.93 -4.36 4.22
C THR A 97 -2.82 -5.08 4.98
N ALA A 98 -1.59 -5.08 4.47
CA ALA A 98 -0.49 -5.84 5.02
C ALA A 98 0.87 -5.18 4.70
N PRO A 99 1.90 -5.41 5.53
CA PRO A 99 3.27 -5.00 5.24
C PRO A 99 3.80 -5.73 4.00
N GLY A 100 4.81 -5.15 3.34
CA GLY A 100 5.40 -5.68 2.11
C GLY A 100 6.90 -5.98 2.23
N ILE A 101 7.43 -6.67 1.23
CA ILE A 101 8.87 -6.85 1.03
C ILE A 101 9.32 -5.94 -0.11
N LEU A 102 10.27 -5.05 0.16
CA LEU A 102 10.81 -4.12 -0.83
C LEU A 102 11.62 -4.87 -1.90
N GLN A 103 11.20 -4.71 -3.16
CA GLN A 103 11.90 -5.25 -4.33
C GLN A 103 12.85 -4.21 -4.95
N GLY A 104 12.54 -2.93 -4.79
CA GLY A 104 13.35 -1.81 -5.26
C GLY A 104 12.61 -0.49 -5.05
N ILE A 105 13.26 0.62 -5.39
CA ILE A 105 12.63 1.94 -5.42
C ILE A 105 12.87 2.56 -6.79
N GLN A 106 11.79 2.89 -7.49
CA GLN A 106 11.86 3.62 -8.74
C GLN A 106 11.87 5.12 -8.46
N VAL A 107 12.94 5.80 -8.86
CA VAL A 107 13.11 7.24 -8.70
C VAL A 107 13.09 7.91 -10.05
N PHE A 108 12.33 8.99 -10.14
CA PHE A 108 12.19 9.76 -11.35
C PHE A 108 12.86 11.12 -11.20
N THR A 109 13.89 11.31 -12.02
CA THR A 109 14.74 12.50 -12.00
C THR A 109 14.34 13.43 -13.13
N ALA A 110 14.14 14.70 -12.83
CA ALA A 110 13.79 15.72 -13.81
C ALA A 110 15.03 16.47 -14.32
N VAL A 111 16.02 16.69 -13.46
CA VAL A 111 17.27 17.36 -13.82
C VAL A 111 18.45 16.57 -13.30
N LYS A 112 19.47 16.43 -14.16
CA LYS A 112 20.75 15.85 -13.81
C LYS A 112 21.88 16.60 -14.49
N THR A 113 22.95 16.88 -13.74
CA THR A 113 24.25 17.30 -14.27
C THR A 113 25.33 16.44 -13.63
N ALA A 114 26.21 15.87 -14.45
CA ALA A 114 27.32 15.06 -14.01
C ALA A 114 28.64 15.67 -14.51
N PHE A 115 29.32 16.39 -13.63
CA PHE A 115 30.61 17.01 -13.88
C PHE A 115 31.77 16.02 -13.73
N SER A 116 31.74 15.17 -12.70
CA SER A 116 32.82 14.21 -12.42
C SER A 116 32.53 12.78 -12.88
N GLY A 117 31.26 12.45 -13.11
CA GLY A 117 30.80 11.10 -13.49
C GLY A 117 30.95 10.02 -12.41
N PHE A 118 31.66 10.30 -11.31
CA PHE A 118 31.94 9.34 -10.24
C PHE A 118 30.99 9.45 -9.04
N SER A 119 30.20 10.53 -8.94
CA SER A 119 29.19 10.64 -7.89
C SER A 119 28.26 9.44 -7.89
N GLN A 120 28.09 8.84 -6.72
CA GLN A 120 27.15 7.77 -6.50
C GLN A 120 25.93 8.34 -5.80
N VAL A 121 24.76 8.00 -6.32
CA VAL A 121 23.48 8.29 -5.69
C VAL A 121 22.97 7.00 -5.07
N VAL A 122 22.40 7.12 -3.88
CA VAL A 122 21.75 6.02 -3.18
C VAL A 122 20.37 6.48 -2.71
N VAL A 123 19.48 5.52 -2.52
CA VAL A 123 18.25 5.74 -1.78
C VAL A 123 18.34 5.08 -0.41
N GLN A 124 17.62 5.66 0.54
CA GLN A 124 17.60 5.19 1.92
C GLN A 124 16.16 5.02 2.39
N LEU A 125 15.92 3.90 3.06
CA LEU A 125 14.65 3.60 3.73
C LEU A 125 14.79 3.94 5.21
N TYR A 126 13.77 4.58 5.77
CA TYR A 126 13.73 4.95 7.19
C TYR A 126 12.46 4.45 7.88
N ASP A 127 12.58 4.17 9.17
CA ASP A 127 11.42 4.10 10.05
C ASP A 127 10.83 5.51 10.29
N VAL A 128 9.67 5.53 10.96
CA VAL A 128 9.01 6.76 11.36
C VAL A 128 9.35 7.07 12.81
N ASP A 129 9.98 8.22 13.05
CA ASP A 129 10.17 8.72 14.41
C ASP A 129 8.84 9.25 14.96
N THR A 130 8.23 8.49 15.89
CA THR A 130 6.96 8.83 16.52
C THR A 130 7.01 10.07 17.41
N GLY A 131 8.21 10.56 17.77
CA GLY A 131 8.40 11.78 18.55
C GLY A 131 8.20 13.08 17.76
N GLY A 132 8.07 13.00 16.43
CA GLY A 132 7.78 14.19 15.61
C GLY A 132 7.40 13.94 14.16
N PHE A 133 6.96 12.72 13.83
CA PHE A 133 6.50 12.32 12.50
C PHE A 133 7.49 12.72 11.38
N ARG A 134 8.71 12.22 11.47
CA ARG A 134 9.81 12.51 10.53
C ARG A 134 10.60 11.23 10.22
N PRO A 135 11.48 11.22 9.21
CA PRO A 135 12.40 10.12 9.02
C PRO A 135 13.25 9.87 10.29
N GLY A 136 13.25 8.63 10.78
CA GLY A 136 13.95 8.21 11.99
C GLY A 136 15.27 7.49 11.71
N ASN A 137 15.37 6.22 12.08
CA ASN A 137 16.53 5.38 11.82
C ASN A 137 16.54 4.87 10.38
N VAL A 138 17.73 4.82 9.77
CA VAL A 138 17.94 4.16 8.48
C VAL A 138 17.74 2.65 8.65
N LEU A 139 16.78 2.09 7.93
CA LEU A 139 16.50 0.66 7.87
C LEU A 139 17.31 -0.04 6.78
N ALA A 140 17.50 0.62 5.63
CA ALA A 140 18.25 0.06 4.51
C ALA A 140 18.83 1.16 3.61
N VAL A 141 19.92 0.82 2.91
CA VAL A 141 20.56 1.66 1.88
C VAL A 141 20.68 0.83 0.61
N SER A 142 20.35 1.42 -0.53
CA SER A 142 20.45 0.73 -1.82
C SER A 142 21.89 0.47 -2.23
N ASN A 143 22.08 -0.39 -3.23
CA ASN A 143 23.29 -0.36 -4.04
C ASN A 143 23.46 1.04 -4.66
N PRO A 144 24.69 1.55 -4.74
CA PRO A 144 24.96 2.84 -5.36
C PRO A 144 24.75 2.78 -6.87
N VAL A 145 24.19 3.85 -7.42
CA VAL A 145 24.05 4.08 -8.87
C VAL A 145 24.89 5.29 -9.24
N ALA A 146 25.75 5.16 -10.25
CA ALA A 146 26.54 6.29 -10.71
C ALA A 146 25.61 7.36 -11.29
N ILE A 147 25.90 8.64 -11.03
CA ILE A 147 25.07 9.73 -11.50
C ILE A 147 24.87 9.67 -13.01
N ASN A 148 25.88 9.23 -13.79
CA ASN A 148 25.78 9.06 -15.24
C ASN A 148 24.74 8.04 -15.68
N ASP A 149 24.44 7.04 -14.85
CA ASP A 149 23.48 5.98 -15.16
C ASP A 149 22.05 6.33 -14.74
N ILE A 150 21.85 7.42 -13.99
CA ILE A 150 20.53 7.90 -13.62
C ILE A 150 19.79 8.43 -14.85
N ASP A 151 18.61 7.89 -15.09
CA ASP A 151 17.69 8.36 -16.12
C ASP A 151 17.02 9.68 -15.70
N ALA A 152 17.09 10.66 -16.60
CA ALA A 152 16.34 11.91 -16.52
C ALA A 152 15.52 12.15 -17.80
N THR A 153 15.28 11.11 -18.61
CA THR A 153 14.49 11.18 -19.85
C THR A 153 13.02 10.80 -19.63
N GLY A 154 12.69 10.20 -18.49
CA GLY A 154 11.33 9.93 -18.05
C GLY A 154 10.99 8.46 -17.83
N LEU A 155 11.97 7.56 -17.97
CA LEU A 155 11.84 6.13 -17.72
C LEU A 155 12.09 5.78 -16.24
N GLY A 156 12.79 6.65 -15.53
CA GLY A 156 13.14 6.46 -14.12
C GLY A 156 14.29 5.49 -13.92
N THR A 157 14.82 5.50 -12.70
CA THR A 157 15.94 4.66 -12.28
C THR A 157 15.50 3.81 -11.09
N THR A 158 15.60 2.49 -11.23
CA THR A 158 15.30 1.57 -10.12
C THR A 158 16.54 1.31 -9.29
N PHE A 159 16.47 1.62 -8.01
CA PHE A 159 17.50 1.35 -7.01
C PHE A 159 17.19 0.04 -6.29
N PHE A 160 18.11 -0.92 -6.39
CA PHE A 160 18.00 -2.24 -5.76
C PHE A 160 18.78 -2.30 -4.45
N PHE A 161 18.36 -3.16 -3.54
CA PHE A 161 18.99 -3.36 -2.23
C PHE A 161 19.83 -4.65 -2.21
N PRO A 162 20.92 -4.70 -1.43
CA PRO A 162 21.79 -5.89 -1.36
C PRO A 162 21.13 -7.10 -0.68
N GLY A 163 19.98 -6.90 -0.02
CA GLY A 163 19.19 -7.97 0.61
C GLY A 163 17.72 -7.61 0.68
N SER A 164 16.89 -8.57 1.09
CA SER A 164 15.46 -8.37 1.29
C SER A 164 15.21 -7.41 2.46
N VAL A 165 14.33 -6.45 2.25
CA VAL A 165 13.98 -5.43 3.25
C VAL A 165 12.48 -5.49 3.49
N GLU A 166 12.06 -5.86 4.71
CA GLU A 166 10.66 -5.78 5.11
C GLU A 166 10.31 -4.33 5.45
N VAL A 167 9.17 -3.85 4.95
CA VAL A 167 8.63 -2.53 5.30
C VAL A 167 7.41 -2.69 6.19
N GLY A 168 7.35 -1.90 7.25
CA GLY A 168 6.15 -1.76 8.07
C GLY A 168 5.02 -1.02 7.33
N ASP A 169 3.91 -0.76 8.03
CA ASP A 169 2.81 0.03 7.46
C ASP A 169 3.26 1.42 7.01
N SER A 170 4.10 2.07 7.80
CA SER A 170 4.52 3.46 7.59
C SER A 170 6.04 3.57 7.56
N PHE A 171 6.58 4.26 6.56
CA PHE A 171 8.02 4.43 6.33
C PHE A 171 8.32 5.66 5.47
N PHE A 172 9.58 6.08 5.45
CA PHE A 172 10.06 7.10 4.51
C PHE A 172 11.07 6.51 3.54
N VAL A 173 11.08 7.05 2.32
CA VAL A 173 12.13 6.79 1.33
C VAL A 173 12.76 8.10 0.93
N SER A 174 14.10 8.17 1.01
CA SER A 174 14.86 9.34 0.56
C SER A 174 15.79 9.02 -0.60
N VAL A 175 16.11 10.07 -1.36
CA VAL A 175 17.23 10.11 -2.31
C VAL A 175 18.32 10.98 -1.71
N VAL A 176 19.53 10.44 -1.60
CA VAL A 176 20.72 11.20 -1.16
C VAL A 176 21.23 12.03 -2.34
N LEU A 177 21.30 13.35 -2.16
CA LEU A 177 21.75 14.26 -3.21
C LEU A 177 23.27 14.16 -3.39
N PRO A 178 23.77 14.24 -4.64
CA PRO A 178 25.21 14.22 -4.90
C PRO A 178 25.89 15.43 -4.24
N SER A 179 27.05 15.21 -3.63
CA SER A 179 27.81 16.24 -2.90
C SER A 179 29.07 16.73 -3.63
N ASN A 180 29.48 16.04 -4.69
CA ASN A 180 30.63 16.47 -5.49
C ASN A 180 30.31 17.78 -6.21
N THR A 181 31.27 18.70 -6.20
CA THR A 181 31.12 20.01 -6.83
C THR A 181 30.81 19.88 -8.33
N GLY A 182 29.73 20.53 -8.76
CA GLY A 182 29.28 20.52 -10.16
C GLY A 182 28.30 19.40 -10.51
N ASP A 183 28.17 18.38 -9.67
CA ASP A 183 27.11 17.38 -9.82
C ASP A 183 25.79 17.94 -9.27
N THR A 184 24.68 17.67 -9.96
CA THR A 184 23.35 18.17 -9.59
C THR A 184 22.29 17.14 -9.95
N LEU A 185 21.32 16.96 -9.06
CA LEU A 185 20.15 16.13 -9.26
C LEU A 185 18.92 16.86 -8.72
N ALA A 186 17.80 16.79 -9.45
CA ALA A 186 16.50 17.23 -8.98
C ALA A 186 15.42 16.21 -9.33
N LEU A 187 14.62 15.86 -8.33
CA LEU A 187 13.55 14.89 -8.46
C LEU A 187 12.34 15.52 -9.11
N LEU A 188 11.65 14.73 -9.95
CA LEU A 188 10.34 15.10 -10.45
C LEU A 188 9.37 15.22 -9.26
N SER A 189 8.55 16.26 -9.27
CA SER A 189 7.49 16.46 -8.29
C SER A 189 6.14 16.69 -8.97
N SER A 190 5.06 16.54 -8.20
CA SER A 190 3.79 17.14 -8.58
C SER A 190 3.87 18.67 -8.52
N ILE A 191 2.93 19.33 -9.20
CA ILE A 191 2.68 20.76 -9.05
C ILE A 191 2.15 21.06 -7.64
N LYS A 192 2.51 22.23 -7.09
CA LYS A 192 2.09 22.71 -5.78
C LYS A 192 0.57 22.58 -5.59
N ASP A 193 0.20 22.18 -4.37
CA ASP A 193 -1.16 21.96 -3.88
C ASP A 193 -1.89 20.85 -4.66
N CYS A 194 -1.13 19.97 -5.31
CA CYS A 194 -1.61 18.75 -5.98
C CYS A 194 -0.86 17.54 -5.39
N SER A 195 -1.14 17.26 -4.12
CA SER A 195 -0.61 16.15 -3.34
C SER A 195 -1.73 15.14 -3.06
N GLY A 196 -1.39 13.85 -2.99
CA GLY A 196 -2.35 12.83 -2.60
C GLY A 196 -2.76 12.98 -1.12
N ILE A 197 -1.75 13.18 -0.27
CA ILE A 197 -1.92 13.47 1.16
C ILE A 197 -0.89 14.53 1.55
N ASN A 198 -1.37 15.55 2.26
CA ASN A 198 -0.58 16.75 2.56
C ASN A 198 0.61 16.47 3.49
N GLY A 199 1.72 17.17 3.25
CA GLY A 199 2.87 17.20 4.16
C GLY A 199 3.74 15.93 4.14
N TRP A 200 3.62 15.11 3.10
CA TRP A 200 4.33 13.83 2.98
C TRP A 200 5.70 13.93 2.33
N SER A 201 6.05 15.09 1.77
CA SER A 201 7.37 15.35 1.22
C SER A 201 8.26 16.11 2.19
N TRP A 202 9.50 15.66 2.29
CA TRP A 202 10.48 16.09 3.29
C TRP A 202 11.83 16.38 2.65
N GLU A 203 12.62 17.18 3.35
CA GLU A 203 14.01 17.45 3.03
C GLU A 203 14.88 17.42 4.29
N GLN A 204 16.10 16.94 4.13
CA GLN A 204 17.12 17.05 5.16
C GLN A 204 18.00 18.25 4.84
N TRP A 205 18.01 19.26 5.71
CA TRP A 205 18.87 20.43 5.53
C TRP A 205 20.35 20.11 5.78
N SER A 206 21.23 21.02 5.40
CA SER A 206 22.70 20.91 5.58
C SER A 206 23.15 20.67 7.02
N ASN A 207 22.33 21.01 8.01
CA ASN A 207 22.57 20.76 9.44
C ASN A 207 22.08 19.38 9.92
N GLY A 208 21.57 18.53 9.03
CA GLY A 208 21.06 17.19 9.33
C GLY A 208 19.63 17.14 9.86
N THR A 209 18.95 18.28 10.03
CA THR A 209 17.56 18.32 10.51
C THR A 209 16.56 18.10 9.38
N TRP A 210 15.48 17.37 9.67
CA TRP A 210 14.39 17.07 8.74
C TRP A 210 13.28 18.10 8.85
N HIS A 211 12.80 18.58 7.69
CA HIS A 211 11.68 19.52 7.56
C HIS A 211 10.77 19.08 6.42
N THR A 212 9.47 19.38 6.52
CA THR A 212 8.55 19.19 5.40
C THR A 212 8.86 20.21 4.29
N LEU A 213 8.57 19.85 3.04
CA LEU A 213 8.57 20.83 1.95
C LEU A 213 7.42 21.84 2.10
N GLU A 214 6.33 21.43 2.74
CA GLU A 214 5.21 22.31 3.09
C GLU A 214 5.67 23.47 3.98
N ASP A 215 6.37 23.19 5.08
CA ASP A 215 6.85 24.25 5.99
C ASP A 215 8.03 25.01 5.39
N SER A 216 8.94 24.32 4.70
CA SER A 216 10.18 24.92 4.22
C SER A 216 9.95 25.81 3.00
N TRP A 217 8.98 25.50 2.14
CA TRP A 217 8.79 26.14 0.84
C TRP A 217 7.35 26.62 0.60
N ILE A 218 6.43 26.41 1.56
CA ILE A 218 4.98 26.55 1.36
C ILE A 218 4.53 25.69 0.16
N ALA A 219 5.06 24.47 0.09
CA ALA A 219 4.91 23.61 -1.07
C ALA A 219 4.37 22.25 -0.63
N ASP A 220 3.07 22.07 -0.78
CA ASP A 220 2.49 20.74 -0.67
C ASP A 220 2.56 20.04 -2.03
N ILE A 221 3.58 19.19 -2.18
CA ILE A 221 3.93 18.46 -3.40
C ILE A 221 4.29 17.03 -3.01
N ASP A 222 4.15 16.10 -3.94
CA ASP A 222 4.71 14.75 -3.83
C ASP A 222 5.97 14.63 -4.69
N LEU A 223 6.92 13.82 -4.24
CA LEU A 223 8.13 13.45 -4.97
C LEU A 223 7.94 12.11 -5.67
N ALA A 224 8.45 12.00 -6.89
CA ALA A 224 8.38 10.79 -7.69
C ALA A 224 9.43 9.74 -7.25
N ILE A 225 9.26 9.23 -6.03
CA ILE A 225 10.10 8.22 -5.36
C ILE A 225 9.20 7.04 -5.01
N PHE A 226 9.06 6.04 -5.85
CA PHE A 226 8.04 5.00 -5.71
C PHE A 226 8.62 3.65 -5.24
N PRO A 227 8.27 3.17 -4.04
CA PRO A 227 8.60 1.82 -3.60
C PRO A 227 7.93 0.78 -4.49
N ILE A 228 8.68 -0.26 -4.87
CA ILE A 228 8.16 -1.46 -5.51
C ILE A 228 8.10 -2.54 -4.43
N LEU A 229 6.89 -2.95 -4.06
CA LEU A 229 6.65 -3.89 -2.97
C LEU A 229 6.09 -5.21 -3.47
N ASP A 230 6.63 -6.31 -2.96
CA ASP A 230 5.97 -7.60 -2.96
C ASP A 230 5.01 -7.64 -1.75
N LEU A 231 3.71 -7.64 -2.04
CA LEU A 231 2.66 -7.51 -1.05
C LEU A 231 1.97 -8.86 -0.84
N PRO A 232 1.81 -9.31 0.42
CA PRO A 232 1.06 -10.51 0.68
C PRO A 232 -0.41 -10.24 0.39
N PHE A 233 -0.93 -10.87 -0.66
CA PHE A 233 -2.37 -10.95 -0.86
C PHE A 233 -2.93 -11.91 0.18
N ASN A 234 -3.80 -11.40 1.06
CA ASN A 234 -4.85 -12.24 1.58
C ASN A 234 -5.72 -12.58 0.37
N VAL A 235 -5.56 -13.77 -0.20
CA VAL A 235 -6.64 -14.36 -1.01
C VAL A 235 -7.80 -14.62 -0.06
N GLY A 236 -8.57 -13.56 0.20
CA GLY A 236 -9.92 -13.70 0.70
C GLY A 236 -10.67 -14.50 -0.34
N VAL A 237 -10.75 -15.82 -0.17
CA VAL A 237 -11.97 -16.50 -0.54
C VAL A 237 -13.00 -15.79 0.32
N ASP A 238 -13.93 -15.04 -0.27
CA ASP A 238 -15.13 -14.64 0.43
C ASP A 238 -15.66 -15.92 1.08
N GLU A 239 -15.51 -16.06 2.40
CA GLU A 239 -16.30 -17.05 3.11
C GLU A 239 -17.71 -16.55 2.93
N THR A 240 -18.40 -17.04 1.90
CA THR A 240 -19.84 -16.89 1.78
C THR A 240 -20.39 -17.30 3.13
N THR A 241 -20.86 -16.33 3.91
CA THR A 241 -21.30 -16.56 5.28
C THR A 241 -22.61 -17.32 5.21
N PHE A 242 -22.51 -18.63 5.04
CA PHE A 242 -23.67 -19.50 5.07
C PHE A 242 -24.34 -19.34 6.44
N THR A 243 -25.66 -19.38 6.41
CA THR A 243 -26.52 -19.49 7.59
C THR A 243 -26.21 -20.75 8.39
N TRP A 244 -25.49 -21.71 7.79
CA TRP A 244 -24.93 -22.89 8.44
C TRP A 244 -23.39 -22.92 8.43
N ARG A 245 -22.81 -23.76 9.27
CA ARG A 245 -21.36 -24.07 9.32
C ARG A 245 -21.14 -25.56 9.56
N GLU A 246 -19.92 -26.02 9.29
CA GLU A 246 -19.43 -27.36 9.68
C GLU A 246 -20.29 -28.51 9.13
N ALA A 247 -20.80 -28.35 7.90
CA ALA A 247 -21.56 -29.41 7.25
C ALA A 247 -20.64 -30.56 6.80
N SER A 248 -20.95 -31.79 7.22
CA SER A 248 -20.18 -32.99 6.88
C SER A 248 -21.09 -34.20 6.74
N VAL A 249 -20.76 -35.11 5.82
CA VAL A 249 -21.52 -36.34 5.56
C VAL A 249 -20.64 -37.55 5.83
N PHE A 250 -21.09 -38.46 6.69
CA PHE A 250 -20.36 -39.70 6.98
C PHE A 250 -21.29 -40.90 7.22
N PRO A 251 -20.88 -42.12 6.86
CA PRO A 251 -19.67 -42.43 6.09
C PRO A 251 -19.80 -41.93 4.65
N ASN A 252 -18.67 -41.53 4.07
CA ASN A 252 -18.53 -41.25 2.65
C ASN A 252 -17.20 -41.90 2.20
N PRO A 253 -17.21 -43.02 1.45
CA PRO A 253 -18.36 -43.61 0.74
C PRO A 253 -19.44 -44.20 1.65
N ALA A 254 -20.70 -44.03 1.27
CA ALA A 254 -21.87 -44.51 1.99
C ALA A 254 -22.33 -45.87 1.47
N SER A 255 -22.79 -46.75 2.37
CA SER A 255 -23.37 -48.06 2.02
C SER A 255 -24.83 -48.10 2.49
N GLY A 256 -25.73 -47.57 1.67
CA GLY A 256 -27.17 -47.51 1.92
C GLY A 256 -27.64 -46.38 2.85
N THR A 257 -26.83 -45.89 3.79
CA THR A 257 -27.18 -44.72 4.62
C THR A 257 -25.96 -43.85 4.91
N ALA A 258 -26.17 -42.53 5.09
CA ALA A 258 -25.16 -41.61 5.60
C ALA A 258 -25.79 -40.60 6.57
N SER A 259 -25.01 -40.14 7.56
CA SER A 259 -25.38 -39.08 8.49
C SER A 259 -24.83 -37.75 8.02
N LEU A 260 -25.71 -36.75 7.92
CA LEU A 260 -25.36 -35.36 7.63
C LEU A 260 -25.36 -34.55 8.94
N HIS A 261 -24.20 -34.03 9.30
CA HIS A 261 -24.01 -33.16 10.47
C HIS A 261 -23.89 -31.72 9.98
N TYR A 262 -24.60 -30.78 10.60
CA TYR A 262 -24.50 -29.35 10.28
C TYR A 262 -24.91 -28.50 11.49
N GLN A 263 -24.39 -27.28 11.54
CA GLN A 263 -24.78 -26.28 12.54
C GLN A 263 -25.50 -25.11 11.87
N LEU A 264 -26.67 -24.73 12.38
CA LEU A 264 -27.39 -23.51 12.00
C LEU A 264 -27.02 -22.36 12.93
N LYS A 265 -26.55 -21.23 12.37
CA LYS A 265 -26.22 -20.00 13.12
C LYS A 265 -27.45 -19.20 13.54
N LYS A 266 -28.52 -19.25 12.74
CA LYS A 266 -29.79 -18.55 12.97
C LYS A 266 -30.96 -19.41 12.50
N PRO A 267 -32.18 -19.17 13.00
CA PRO A 267 -33.35 -19.91 12.56
C PRO A 267 -33.63 -19.69 11.06
N CYS A 268 -33.70 -20.76 10.28
CA CYS A 268 -33.92 -20.70 8.83
C CYS A 268 -34.71 -21.92 8.31
N ILE A 269 -35.17 -21.84 7.06
CA ILE A 269 -35.72 -22.99 6.34
C ILE A 269 -34.55 -23.59 5.56
N ILE A 270 -34.25 -24.87 5.77
CA ILE A 270 -33.12 -25.56 5.13
C ILE A 270 -33.63 -26.74 4.30
N ASN A 271 -33.10 -26.89 3.10
CA ASN A 271 -33.43 -27.98 2.19
C ASN A 271 -32.17 -28.74 1.81
N PHE A 272 -32.31 -30.05 1.73
CA PHE A 272 -31.26 -30.96 1.26
C PHE A 272 -31.73 -31.64 -0.02
N THR A 273 -30.89 -31.64 -1.05
CA THR A 273 -31.23 -32.22 -2.35
C THR A 273 -30.06 -33.03 -2.87
N ILE A 274 -30.30 -34.25 -3.30
CA ILE A 274 -29.26 -35.11 -3.89
C ILE A 274 -29.46 -35.16 -5.39
N PHE A 275 -28.39 -34.89 -6.13
CA PHE A 275 -28.31 -34.97 -7.58
C PHE A 275 -27.40 -36.13 -8.01
N ASN A 276 -27.74 -36.82 -9.10
CA ASN A 276 -26.83 -37.76 -9.74
C ASN A 276 -25.76 -37.03 -10.59
N ALA A 277 -24.83 -37.79 -11.16
CA ALA A 277 -23.75 -37.25 -12.00
C ALA A 277 -24.24 -36.48 -13.25
N GLN A 278 -25.49 -36.66 -13.68
CA GLN A 278 -26.10 -35.91 -14.80
C GLN A 278 -26.83 -34.64 -14.33
N GLY A 279 -26.78 -34.30 -13.03
CA GLY A 279 -27.47 -33.15 -12.46
C GLY A 279 -28.99 -33.37 -12.28
N ILE A 280 -29.47 -34.61 -12.37
CA ILE A 280 -30.87 -34.95 -12.14
C ILE A 280 -31.09 -35.13 -10.64
N LYS A 281 -32.10 -34.46 -10.09
CA LYS A 281 -32.53 -34.61 -8.70
C LYS A 281 -33.05 -36.03 -8.47
N VAL A 282 -32.42 -36.77 -7.57
CA VAL A 282 -32.80 -38.15 -7.21
C VAL A 282 -33.48 -38.25 -5.84
N GLN A 283 -33.23 -37.29 -4.95
CA GLN A 283 -33.83 -37.25 -3.62
C GLN A 283 -33.89 -35.82 -3.09
N GLU A 284 -34.90 -35.53 -2.28
CA GLU A 284 -35.06 -34.24 -1.60
C GLU A 284 -35.59 -34.49 -0.19
N LEU A 285 -34.92 -33.87 0.78
CA LEU A 285 -35.37 -33.79 2.17
C LEU A 285 -35.69 -32.32 2.44
N ALA A 286 -36.97 -31.99 2.35
CA ALA A 286 -37.48 -30.67 2.71
C ALA A 286 -37.66 -30.62 4.23
N ILE A 287 -36.88 -29.77 4.91
CA ILE A 287 -37.03 -29.57 6.35
C ILE A 287 -37.78 -28.27 6.58
N ASN A 288 -38.75 -28.31 7.49
CA ASN A 288 -39.42 -27.12 8.00
C ASN A 288 -38.41 -26.13 8.61
N ARG A 289 -38.87 -24.95 8.98
CA ARG A 289 -38.04 -23.96 9.69
C ARG A 289 -37.41 -24.57 10.96
N GLN A 290 -36.08 -24.64 10.99
CA GLN A 290 -35.28 -25.08 12.14
C GLN A 290 -34.75 -23.87 12.91
N GLN A 291 -34.46 -24.06 14.20
CA GLN A 291 -33.85 -23.02 15.05
C GLN A 291 -32.32 -23.05 14.90
N ALA A 292 -31.62 -22.08 15.50
CA ALA A 292 -30.16 -22.16 15.60
C ALA A 292 -29.75 -23.35 16.48
N GLY A 293 -28.71 -24.08 16.09
CA GLY A 293 -28.25 -25.28 16.81
C GLY A 293 -27.53 -26.29 15.93
N ASN A 294 -27.07 -27.39 16.54
CA ASN A 294 -26.42 -28.50 15.86
C ASN A 294 -27.45 -29.58 15.52
N TYR A 295 -27.39 -30.10 14.31
CA TYR A 295 -28.33 -31.09 13.79
C TYR A 295 -27.61 -32.30 13.21
N THR A 296 -28.31 -33.42 13.18
CA THR A 296 -27.87 -34.65 12.54
C THR A 296 -29.07 -35.24 11.81
N GLU A 297 -28.96 -35.34 10.50
CA GLU A 297 -30.01 -35.87 9.62
C GLU A 297 -29.54 -37.16 8.98
N LEU A 298 -30.40 -38.17 8.96
CA LEU A 298 -30.09 -39.45 8.33
C LEU A 298 -30.52 -39.42 6.86
N LEU A 299 -29.57 -39.59 5.96
CA LEU A 299 -29.78 -39.77 4.53
C LEU A 299 -30.01 -41.26 4.25
N ASP A 300 -31.22 -41.63 3.82
CA ASP A 300 -31.51 -42.97 3.29
C ASP A 300 -31.16 -43.02 1.81
N LEU A 301 -30.14 -43.82 1.48
CA LEU A 301 -29.54 -43.94 0.14
C LEU A 301 -29.73 -45.34 -0.44
N LYS A 302 -30.51 -46.22 0.22
CA LYS A 302 -30.62 -47.65 -0.15
C LYS A 302 -31.17 -47.90 -1.55
N LEU A 303 -31.93 -46.94 -2.09
CA LEU A 303 -32.54 -47.02 -3.42
C LEU A 303 -31.68 -46.38 -4.51
N LEU A 304 -30.55 -45.76 -4.15
CA LEU A 304 -29.62 -45.17 -5.09
C LEU A 304 -28.66 -46.25 -5.59
N SER A 305 -28.38 -46.24 -6.89
CA SER A 305 -27.35 -47.12 -7.46
C SER A 305 -25.95 -46.62 -7.06
N ALA A 306 -24.98 -47.55 -7.00
CA ALA A 306 -23.59 -47.21 -6.76
C ALA A 306 -23.09 -46.14 -7.75
N GLY A 307 -22.43 -45.09 -7.25
CA GLY A 307 -21.97 -43.98 -8.07
C GLY A 307 -21.71 -42.68 -7.33
N TYR A 308 -21.37 -41.66 -8.11
CA TYR A 308 -21.12 -40.30 -7.63
C TYR A 308 -22.39 -39.45 -7.62
N TYR A 309 -22.62 -38.78 -6.50
CA TYR A 309 -23.73 -37.88 -6.27
C TYR A 309 -23.25 -36.57 -5.66
N VAL A 310 -24.09 -35.54 -5.78
CA VAL A 310 -23.88 -34.23 -5.15
C VAL A 310 -25.02 -33.97 -4.18
N LEU A 311 -24.71 -33.81 -2.90
CA LEU A 311 -25.64 -33.29 -1.90
C LEU A 311 -25.58 -31.76 -1.91
N LEU A 312 -26.71 -31.12 -2.18
CA LEU A 312 -26.89 -29.68 -2.10
C LEU A 312 -27.64 -29.31 -0.82
N ILE A 313 -27.04 -28.44 -0.02
CA ILE A 313 -27.67 -27.75 1.11
C ILE A 313 -28.11 -26.36 0.63
N SER A 314 -29.34 -25.95 0.93
CA SER A 314 -29.83 -24.62 0.54
C SER A 314 -30.76 -23.96 1.57
N SER A 315 -30.68 -22.63 1.66
CA SER A 315 -31.63 -21.78 2.39
C SER A 315 -31.79 -20.45 1.66
N GLY A 316 -32.98 -20.18 1.12
CA GLY A 316 -33.20 -18.98 0.29
C GLY A 316 -32.27 -18.95 -0.93
N THR A 317 -31.38 -17.95 -0.99
CA THR A 317 -30.37 -17.80 -2.06
C THR A 317 -29.04 -18.50 -1.77
N GLU A 318 -28.81 -18.92 -0.53
CA GLU A 318 -27.59 -19.59 -0.11
C GLU A 318 -27.61 -21.05 -0.53
N ARG A 319 -26.50 -21.54 -1.11
CA ARG A 319 -26.35 -22.92 -1.62
C ARG A 319 -24.93 -23.44 -1.41
N GLN A 320 -24.79 -24.65 -0.88
CA GLN A 320 -23.50 -25.32 -0.71
C GLN A 320 -23.59 -26.79 -1.11
N SER A 321 -22.62 -27.29 -1.88
CA SER A 321 -22.61 -28.66 -2.38
C SER A 321 -21.50 -29.51 -1.75
N PHE A 322 -21.79 -30.78 -1.48
CA PHE A 322 -20.88 -31.79 -0.95
C PHE A 322 -20.84 -33.01 -1.88
N PRO A 323 -19.65 -33.55 -2.18
CA PRO A 323 -19.56 -34.82 -2.90
C PRO A 323 -20.05 -35.96 -2.01
N LEU A 324 -20.82 -36.88 -2.57
CA LEU A 324 -21.34 -38.07 -1.89
C LEU A 324 -21.11 -39.29 -2.79
N LEU A 325 -20.29 -40.24 -2.33
CA LEU A 325 -20.09 -41.51 -3.01
C LEU A 325 -21.01 -42.57 -2.39
N VAL A 326 -21.74 -43.31 -3.22
CA VAL A 326 -22.58 -44.44 -2.82
C VAL A 326 -21.97 -45.72 -3.37
N ASN A 327 -21.79 -46.72 -2.51
CA ASN A 327 -21.29 -48.06 -2.88
C ASN A 327 -22.43 -49.02 -3.26
#